data_AF-A0A0F5N2M2-F1
#
_entry.id   AF-A0A0F5N2M2-F1
#
_cell.length_a   1.000
_cell.length_b   1.000
_cell.length_c   1.000
_cell.angle_alpha   90.00
_cell.angle_beta   90.00
_cell.angle_gamma   90.00
#
_symmetry.space_group_name_H-M   'P 1'
#
loop_
_entity.id
_entity.type
_entity.pdbx_description
1 polymer ?
#
loop_
_entity_poly.entity_id
_entity_poly.type
_entity_poly.pdbx_seq_one_letter_code
_entity_poly.pdbx_strand_id
1 'polypeptide(L)'
;MLVPLASRIRGSSPEVWRTATWAAPLVVQGVFAAALGIGWLLARFPINTDARISLLVVVTTTITTDASLVLAARLLCAESPRRHGLGFALGGAAVAVAAVGLSFVLAFLTVLRP
;
A
#
# COMPACT_ATOMS: atom_id res chain seq x y z
N MET A 1 6.85 -11.10 -17.79
CA MET A 1 7.65 -10.72 -16.60
C MET A 1 7.11 -11.31 -15.26
N LEU A 2 5.86 -11.74 -15.15
CA LEU A 2 5.26 -12.21 -13.87
C LEU A 2 5.74 -13.61 -13.40
N VAL A 3 5.98 -14.54 -14.34
CA VAL A 3 6.42 -15.93 -14.05
C VAL A 3 7.73 -16.02 -13.24
N PRO A 4 8.82 -15.30 -13.57
CA PRO A 4 10.05 -15.36 -12.78
C PRO A 4 9.87 -14.80 -11.36
N LEU A 5 8.97 -13.83 -11.18
CA LEU A 5 8.70 -13.21 -9.88
C LEU A 5 8.00 -14.20 -8.93
N ALA A 6 6.96 -14.89 -9.41
CA ALA A 6 6.27 -15.93 -8.63
C ALA A 6 7.22 -17.07 -8.20
N SER A 7 8.14 -17.48 -9.07
CA SER A 7 9.14 -18.50 -8.75
C SER A 7 10.14 -18.04 -7.66
N ARG A 8 10.56 -16.78 -7.68
CA ARG A 8 11.42 -16.18 -6.64
C ARG A 8 10.72 -16.09 -5.29
N ILE A 9 9.43 -15.74 -5.28
CA ILE A 9 8.62 -15.69 -4.05
C ILE A 9 8.52 -17.10 -3.46
N ARG A 10 8.24 -18.11 -4.29
CA ARG A 10 8.10 -19.50 -3.85
C ARG A 10 9.43 -20.11 -3.37
N GLY A 11 10.56 -19.67 -3.91
CA GLY A 11 11.91 -20.07 -3.48
C GLY A 11 12.50 -19.23 -2.34
N SER A 12 11.74 -18.30 -1.75
CA SER A 12 12.25 -17.41 -0.70
C SER A 12 12.55 -18.17 0.60
N SER A 13 13.68 -17.85 1.24
CA SER A 13 14.13 -18.54 2.45
C SER A 13 13.19 -18.27 3.65
N PRO A 14 13.12 -19.18 4.64
CA PRO A 14 12.29 -18.99 5.83
C PRO A 14 12.58 -17.69 6.61
N GLU A 15 13.81 -17.18 6.54
CA GLU A 15 14.23 -15.94 7.18
C GLU A 15 13.53 -14.71 6.59
N VAL A 16 13.26 -14.72 5.27
CA VAL A 16 12.54 -13.66 4.56
C VAL A 16 11.13 -13.55 5.11
N TRP A 17 10.43 -14.70 5.22
CA TRP A 17 9.07 -14.77 5.75
C TRP A 17 9.02 -14.37 7.22
N ARG A 18 9.96 -14.84 8.03
CA ARG A 18 10.08 -14.45 9.44
C ARG A 18 10.23 -12.93 9.55
N THR A 19 11.13 -12.33 8.78
CA THR A 19 11.35 -10.88 8.78
C THR A 19 10.08 -10.14 8.34
N ALA A 20 9.41 -10.60 7.29
CA ALA A 20 8.19 -9.98 6.78
C ALA A 20 7.08 -9.97 7.85
N THR A 21 6.84 -11.10 8.52
CA THR A 21 5.82 -11.22 9.56
C THR A 21 6.12 -10.34 10.77
N TRP A 22 7.37 -10.32 11.24
CA TRP A 22 7.75 -9.49 12.40
C TRP A 22 7.77 -8.00 12.09
N ALA A 23 8.07 -7.61 10.85
CA ALA A 23 8.05 -6.22 10.43
C ALA A 23 6.64 -5.71 10.10
N ALA A 24 5.70 -6.60 9.76
CA ALA A 24 4.37 -6.22 9.25
C ALA A 24 3.63 -5.22 10.14
N PRO A 25 3.53 -5.36 11.48
CA PRO A 25 2.78 -4.40 12.30
C PRO A 25 3.32 -2.97 12.21
N LEU A 26 4.65 -2.81 12.19
CA LEU A 26 5.30 -1.50 12.10
C LEU A 26 5.21 -0.92 10.69
N VAL A 27 5.41 -1.76 9.67
CA VAL A 27 5.35 -1.34 8.26
C VAL A 27 3.92 -0.92 7.90
N VAL A 28 2.91 -1.69 8.28
CA VAL A 28 1.50 -1.35 8.07
C VAL A 28 1.17 -0.03 8.76
N GLN A 29 1.54 0.14 10.03
CA GLN A 29 1.31 1.41 10.74
C GLN A 29 1.99 2.60 10.04
N GLY A 30 3.23 2.44 9.60
CA GLY A 30 3.95 3.48 8.87
C GLY A 30 3.28 3.86 7.54
N VAL A 31 2.83 2.87 6.78
CA VAL A 31 2.13 3.08 5.50
C VAL A 31 0.77 3.76 5.71
N PHE A 32 -0.02 3.34 6.70
CA PHE A 32 -1.30 3.98 7.01
C PHE A 32 -1.11 5.39 7.59
N ALA A 33 -0.08 5.61 8.41
CA ALA A 33 0.26 6.96 8.87
C ALA A 33 0.64 7.87 7.71
N ALA A 34 1.41 7.36 6.73
CA ALA A 34 1.72 8.09 5.50
C ALA A 34 0.46 8.39 4.69
N ALA A 35 -0.45 7.43 4.53
CA ALA A 35 -1.74 7.64 3.86
C ALA A 35 -2.54 8.76 4.54
N LEU A 36 -2.67 8.73 5.87
CA LEU A 36 -3.38 9.76 6.62
C LEU A 36 -2.70 11.13 6.48
N GLY A 37 -1.37 11.19 6.53
CA GLY A 37 -0.61 12.43 6.32
C GLY A 37 -0.79 13.01 4.92
N ILE A 38 -0.72 12.18 3.88
CA ILE A 38 -0.98 12.56 2.49
C ILE A 38 -2.42 13.05 2.33
N GLY A 39 -3.39 12.31 2.85
CA GLY A 39 -4.80 12.68 2.77
C GLY A 39 -5.09 13.99 3.51
N TRP A 40 -4.46 14.21 4.66
CA TRP A 40 -4.53 15.47 5.40
C TRP A 40 -3.95 16.65 4.61
N LEU A 41 -2.79 16.47 3.96
CA LEU A 41 -2.19 17.48 3.08
C LEU A 41 -3.12 17.79 1.89
N LEU A 42 -3.65 16.77 1.23
CA LEU A 42 -4.56 16.92 0.10
C LEU A 42 -5.87 17.60 0.51
N ALA A 43 -6.37 17.33 1.71
CA ALA A 43 -7.58 17.96 2.24
C ALA A 43 -7.45 19.47 2.45
N ARG A 44 -6.22 20.02 2.54
CA ARG A 44 -5.97 21.46 2.62
C ARG A 44 -6.24 22.19 1.31
N PHE A 45 -6.27 21.49 0.18
CA PHE A 45 -6.59 22.12 -1.10
C PHE A 45 -8.10 22.40 -1.21
N PRO A 46 -8.50 23.59 -1.69
CA PRO A 46 -9.90 23.95 -1.86
C PRO A 46 -10.48 23.24 -3.09
N ILE A 47 -10.94 22.00 -2.89
CA ILE A 47 -11.62 21.21 -3.92
C ILE A 47 -13.13 21.43 -3.77
N ASN A 48 -13.71 22.25 -4.63
CA ASN A 48 -15.16 22.48 -4.68
C ASN A 48 -15.83 21.49 -5.63
N THR A 49 -16.05 20.26 -5.13
CA THR A 49 -16.87 19.26 -5.82
C THR A 49 -17.62 18.45 -4.79
N ASP A 50 -18.84 18.02 -5.12
CA ASP A 50 -19.60 17.13 -4.25
C ASP A 50 -18.83 15.82 -4.05
N ALA A 51 -18.00 15.39 -5.01
CA ALA A 51 -17.19 14.18 -4.92
C ALA A 51 -15.89 14.36 -4.09
N ARG A 52 -15.72 15.47 -3.36
CA ARG A 52 -14.46 15.83 -2.67
C ARG A 52 -13.90 14.69 -1.82
N ILE A 53 -14.73 14.06 -0.98
CA ILE A 53 -14.27 12.99 -0.07
C ILE A 53 -13.81 11.78 -0.87
N SER A 54 -14.59 11.32 -1.85
CA SER A 54 -14.21 10.18 -2.69
C SER A 54 -12.95 10.46 -3.50
N LEU A 55 -12.82 11.65 -4.06
CA LEU A 55 -11.62 12.07 -4.77
C LEU A 55 -10.40 12.08 -3.83
N LEU A 56 -10.53 12.63 -2.62
CA LEU A 56 -9.46 12.64 -1.63
C LEU A 56 -9.03 11.21 -1.28
N VAL A 57 -9.98 10.31 -1.03
CA VAL A 57 -9.66 8.91 -0.69
C VAL A 57 -8.97 8.21 -1.85
N VAL A 58 -9.49 8.32 -3.08
CA VAL A 58 -8.88 7.73 -4.28
C VAL A 58 -7.46 8.23 -4.48
N VAL A 59 -7.25 9.54 -4.51
CA VAL A 59 -5.93 10.11 -4.77
C VAL A 59 -4.94 9.73 -3.66
N THR A 60 -5.38 9.77 -2.40
CA THR A 60 -4.54 9.39 -1.25
C THR A 60 -4.12 7.93 -1.31
N THR A 61 -5.07 7.02 -1.55
CA THR A 61 -4.78 5.58 -1.57
C THR A 61 -3.97 5.20 -2.79
N THR A 62 -4.21 5.80 -3.96
CA THR A 62 -3.40 5.61 -5.17
C THR A 62 -1.95 6.04 -4.94
N ILE A 63 -1.70 7.28 -4.51
CA ILE A 63 -0.33 7.78 -4.27
C ILE A 63 0.39 6.91 -3.25
N THR A 64 -0.26 6.57 -2.15
CA THR A 64 0.35 5.76 -1.09
C THR A 64 0.66 4.34 -1.57
N THR A 65 -0.26 3.73 -2.33
CA THR A 65 -0.08 2.39 -2.90
C THR A 65 1.09 2.38 -3.86
N ASP A 66 1.13 3.32 -4.81
CA ASP A 66 2.17 3.39 -5.84
C ASP A 66 3.55 3.62 -5.21
N ALA A 67 3.67 4.57 -4.29
CA ALA A 67 4.92 4.84 -3.59
C ALA A 67 5.40 3.62 -2.81
N SER A 68 4.49 2.93 -2.12
CA SER A 68 4.81 1.73 -1.34
C SER A 68 5.20 0.56 -2.23
N LEU A 69 4.53 0.37 -3.38
CA LEU A 69 4.87 -0.67 -4.36
C LEU A 69 6.22 -0.42 -5.01
N VAL A 70 6.53 0.82 -5.38
CA VAL A 70 7.85 1.18 -5.93
C VAL A 70 8.94 0.89 -4.91
N LEU A 71 8.75 1.30 -3.65
CA LEU A 71 9.73 1.05 -2.60
C LEU A 71 9.85 -0.45 -2.28
N ALA A 72 8.73 -1.19 -2.27
CA ALA A 72 8.73 -2.64 -2.10
C ALA A 72 9.49 -3.33 -3.22
N ALA A 73 9.26 -2.95 -4.49
CA ALA A 73 9.99 -3.48 -5.63
C ALA A 73 11.49 -3.21 -5.53
N ARG A 74 11.89 -2.02 -5.08
CA ARG A 74 13.31 -1.69 -4.84
C ARG A 74 13.91 -2.56 -3.74
N LEU A 75 13.19 -2.78 -2.65
CA LEU A 75 13.62 -3.64 -1.55
C LEU A 75 13.72 -5.12 -1.97
N LEU A 76 12.82 -5.60 -2.82
CA LEU A 76 12.79 -6.95 -3.40
C LEU A 76 13.87 -7.18 -4.47
N CYS A 77 14.55 -6.12 -4.92
CA CYS A 77 15.70 -6.23 -5.82
C CYS A 77 17.05 -6.17 -5.07
N ALA A 78 17.04 -5.95 -3.75
CA ALA A 78 18.26 -5.84 -2.98
C ALA A 78 18.81 -7.23 -2.59
N GLU A 79 20.14 -7.38 -2.56
CA GLU A 79 20.78 -8.68 -2.31
C GLU A 79 20.57 -9.23 -0.89
N SER A 80 20.07 -8.43 0.06
CA SER A 80 19.95 -8.87 1.46
C SER A 80 18.60 -9.52 1.78
N PRO A 81 18.58 -10.70 2.43
CA PRO A 81 17.35 -11.39 2.84
C PRO A 81 16.44 -10.52 3.72
N ARG A 82 17.03 -9.68 4.57
CA ARG A 82 16.30 -8.74 5.43
C ARG A 82 15.55 -7.68 4.62
N ARG A 83 16.16 -7.13 3.55
CA ARG A 83 15.50 -6.16 2.67
C ARG A 83 14.39 -6.81 1.87
N HIS A 84 14.56 -8.05 1.40
CA HIS A 84 13.47 -8.82 0.80
C HIS A 84 12.27 -8.97 1.74
N GLY A 85 12.50 -9.35 3.01
CA GLY A 85 11.43 -9.50 4.00
C GLY A 85 10.67 -8.20 4.25
N LEU A 86 11.39 -7.08 4.36
CA LEU A 86 10.77 -5.75 4.44
C LEU A 86 10.00 -5.38 3.17
N GLY A 87 10.53 -5.73 1.99
CA GLY A 87 9.85 -5.55 0.72
C GLY A 87 8.52 -6.28 0.66
N PHE A 88 8.44 -7.51 1.16
CA PHE A 88 7.18 -8.26 1.26
C PHE A 88 6.19 -7.64 2.25
N ALA A 89 6.66 -7.24 3.44
CA ALA A 89 5.81 -6.55 4.42
C ALA A 89 5.23 -5.25 3.84
N LEU A 90 6.05 -4.48 3.13
CA LEU A 90 5.65 -3.22 2.51
C LEU A 90 4.72 -3.43 1.32
N GLY A 91 5.00 -4.43 0.48
CA GLY A 91 4.11 -4.81 -0.62
C GLY A 91 2.74 -5.26 -0.12
N GLY A 92 2.70 -6.06 0.96
CA GLY A 92 1.45 -6.45 1.61
C GLY A 92 0.68 -5.26 2.19
N ALA A 93 1.37 -4.32 2.83
CA ALA A 93 0.76 -3.08 3.33
C ALA A 93 0.20 -2.21 2.20
N ALA A 94 0.89 -2.12 1.05
CA ALA A 94 0.40 -1.42 -0.13
C ALA A 94 -0.90 -2.03 -0.65
N VAL A 95 -0.98 -3.36 -0.74
CA VAL A 95 -2.21 -4.08 -1.12
C VAL A 95 -3.34 -3.80 -0.13
N ALA A 96 -3.04 -3.77 1.17
CA ALA A 96 -4.04 -3.43 2.19
C ALA A 96 -4.60 -2.01 2.03
N VAL A 97 -3.76 -1.01 1.76
CA VAL A 97 -4.20 0.37 1.48
C VAL A 97 -5.09 0.43 0.24
N ALA A 98 -4.69 -0.25 -0.84
CA ALA A 98 -5.48 -0.32 -2.07
C ALA A 98 -6.86 -0.95 -1.82
N ALA A 99 -6.91 -2.06 -1.06
CA ALA A 99 -8.15 -2.73 -0.70
C ALA A 99 -9.07 -1.84 0.15
N VAL A 100 -8.52 -1.08 1.11
CA VAL A 100 -9.30 -0.13 1.93
C VAL A 100 -9.85 1.01 1.06
N GLY A 101 -9.03 1.59 0.19
CA GLY A 101 -9.45 2.63 -0.73
C GLY A 101 -10.55 2.18 -1.68
N LEU A 102 -10.38 1.00 -2.29
CA LEU A 102 -11.38 0.42 -3.19
C LEU A 102 -12.69 0.12 -2.46
N SER A 103 -12.62 -0.47 -1.26
CA SER A 103 -13.80 -0.76 -0.44
C SER A 103 -14.58 0.51 -0.10
N PHE A 104 -13.88 1.59 0.24
CA PHE A 104 -14.50 2.88 0.51
C PHE A 104 -15.22 3.44 -0.74
N VAL A 105 -14.56 3.41 -1.90
CA VAL A 105 -15.14 3.92 -3.15
C VAL A 105 -16.37 3.12 -3.55
N LEU A 106 -16.29 1.79 -3.49
CA LEU A 106 -17.43 0.93 -3.79
C LEU A 106 -18.59 1.19 -2.85
N ALA A 107 -18.35 1.27 -1.53
CA ALA A 107 -19.37 1.63 -0.56
C ALA A 107 -19.98 3.01 -0.83
N PHE A 108 -19.15 4.00 -1.20
CA PHE A 108 -19.63 5.34 -1.52
C PHE A 108 -20.52 5.36 -2.76
N LEU A 109 -20.11 4.67 -3.83
CA LEU A 109 -20.85 4.60 -5.10
C LEU A 109 -22.15 3.80 -5.01
N THR A 110 -22.23 2.82 -4.10
CA THR A 110 -23.38 1.90 -4.03
C THR A 110 -24.37 2.24 -2.92
N VAL A 111 -23.91 2.86 -1.83
CA VAL A 111 -24.74 3.10 -0.63
C VAL A 111 -24.92 4.59 -0.34
N LEU A 112 -23.88 5.41 -0.54
CA LEU A 112 -23.87 6.82 -0.12
C LEU A 112 -24.31 7.80 -1.23
N ARG A 113 -24.33 7.35 -2.49
CA ARG A 113 -24.93 8.05 -3.64
C ARG A 113 -25.68 7.06 -4.55
N PRO A 114 -26.96 6.77 -4.29
CA PRO A 114 -27.78 6.04 -5.25
C PRO A 114 -28.03 6.85 -6.52
#